data_AF-A0A1Q7ZTF9-F1
#
_entry.id   AF-A0A1Q7ZTF9-F1
#
_cell.length_a   1.000
_cell.length_b   1.000
_cell.length_c   1.000
_cell.angle_alpha   90.00
_cell.angle_beta   90.00
_cell.angle_gamma   90.00
#
_symmetry.space_group_name_H-M   'P 1'
#
loop_
_entity.id
_entity.type
_entity.pdbx_description
1 polymer ?
#
loop_
_entity_poly.entity_id
_entity_poly.type
_entity_poly.pdbx_seq_one_letter_code
_entity_poly.pdbx_strand_id
1 'polypeptide(L)'
;MLRIFILGPFRSLDNSKRDFNRLTAVKQHLTELGYDAFLSVDRDTAGKVDLRKLTPRQKTLELVRFADLNLFIFTKTGIRNGLVAELTEVQTRYPGLAWKHVVLLEKDLGLSSILDESQGWVMSVGPLKQMVFDNDWELLEAAEQVAYNYTLAKATGTKP
;
A
#
# COMPACT_ATOMS: atom_id res chain seq x y z
N MET A 1 15.33 -11.15 -2.97
CA MET A 1 13.88 -11.11 -3.25
C MET A 1 13.32 -9.80 -2.72
N LEU A 2 12.53 -9.06 -3.52
CA LEU A 2 11.93 -7.79 -3.12
C LEU A 2 10.70 -8.05 -2.25
N ARG A 3 10.65 -7.45 -1.05
CA ARG A 3 9.53 -7.55 -0.12
C ARG A 3 8.53 -6.43 -0.37
N ILE A 4 7.31 -6.79 -0.75
CA ILE A 4 6.27 -5.85 -1.15
C ILE A 4 5.12 -5.93 -0.15
N PHE A 5 4.93 -4.87 0.63
CA PHE A 5 3.76 -4.75 1.48
C PHE A 5 2.61 -4.11 0.70
N ILE A 6 1.47 -4.76 0.70
CA ILE A 6 0.25 -4.28 0.06
C ILE A 6 -0.74 -3.90 1.15
N LEU A 7 -1.23 -2.66 1.09
CA LEU A 7 -2.25 -2.14 1.99
C LEU A 7 -3.37 -1.49 1.18
N GLY A 8 -4.60 -1.74 1.61
CA GLY A 8 -5.78 -1.13 1.03
C GLY A 8 -6.99 -1.32 1.95
N PRO A 9 -8.20 -1.06 1.44
CA PRO A 9 -9.43 -1.12 2.22
C PRO A 9 -9.81 -2.55 2.64
N PHE A 10 -9.82 -2.84 3.94
CA PHE A 10 -10.12 -4.17 4.51
C PHE A 10 -11.51 -4.33 5.13
N ARG A 11 -12.13 -3.24 5.60
CA ARG A 11 -13.40 -3.30 6.34
C ARG A 11 -14.31 -2.22 5.80
N SER A 12 -15.05 -2.45 4.71
CA SER A 12 -16.28 -1.69 4.43
C SER A 12 -17.49 -2.62 4.55
N LEU A 13 -18.52 -2.16 5.28
CA LEU A 13 -19.62 -3.00 5.76
C LEU A 13 -20.42 -3.71 4.65
N ASP A 14 -20.34 -3.23 3.39
CA ASP A 14 -21.01 -3.87 2.24
C ASP A 14 -20.07 -4.27 1.08
N ASN A 15 -18.86 -3.69 0.95
CA ASN A 15 -17.94 -3.94 -0.19
C ASN A 15 -16.61 -4.61 0.19
N SER A 16 -16.43 -5.00 1.47
CA SER A 16 -15.17 -5.59 1.98
C SER A 16 -14.65 -6.79 1.21
N LYS A 17 -15.52 -7.62 0.62
CA LYS A 17 -15.09 -8.82 -0.12
C LYS A 17 -14.46 -8.50 -1.47
N ARG A 18 -14.98 -7.51 -2.21
CA ARG A 18 -14.44 -7.12 -3.51
C ARG A 18 -13.06 -6.50 -3.37
N ASP A 19 -12.94 -5.53 -2.47
CA ASP A 19 -11.66 -4.87 -2.21
C ASP A 19 -10.63 -5.87 -1.65
N PHE A 20 -11.01 -6.73 -0.71
CA PHE A 20 -10.14 -7.79 -0.22
C PHE A 20 -9.67 -8.75 -1.32
N ASN A 21 -10.57 -9.16 -2.23
CA ASN A 21 -10.23 -10.01 -3.36
C ASN A 21 -9.24 -9.32 -4.31
N ARG A 22 -9.42 -8.02 -4.58
CA ARG A 22 -8.47 -7.22 -5.37
C ARG A 22 -7.08 -7.21 -4.74
N LEU A 23 -6.98 -6.94 -3.43
CA LEU A 23 -5.71 -6.97 -2.71
C LEU A 23 -5.05 -8.35 -2.75
N THR A 24 -5.86 -9.41 -2.64
CA THR A 24 -5.39 -10.79 -2.70
C THR A 24 -4.90 -11.16 -4.10
N ALA A 25 -5.59 -10.69 -5.15
CA ALA A 25 -5.18 -10.89 -6.54
C ALA A 25 -3.85 -10.19 -6.85
N VAL A 26 -3.67 -8.94 -6.39
CA VAL A 26 -2.38 -8.22 -6.51
C VAL A 26 -1.26 -8.97 -5.81
N LYS A 27 -1.50 -9.43 -4.57
CA LYS A 27 -0.53 -10.25 -3.84
C LYS A 27 -0.14 -11.49 -4.64
N GLN A 28 -1.14 -12.26 -5.07
CA GLN A 28 -0.91 -13.51 -5.79
C GLN A 28 -0.11 -13.28 -7.08
N HIS A 29 -0.52 -12.30 -7.90
CA HIS A 29 0.18 -11.93 -9.14
C HIS A 29 1.66 -11.61 -8.89
N LEU A 30 1.95 -10.74 -7.91
CA LEU A 30 3.33 -10.38 -7.58
C LEU A 30 4.13 -11.58 -7.02
N THR A 31 3.49 -12.47 -6.26
CA THR A 31 4.14 -13.71 -5.79
C THR A 31 4.46 -14.66 -6.95
N GLU A 32 3.58 -14.81 -7.93
CA GLU A 32 3.81 -15.62 -9.13
C GLU A 32 4.98 -15.08 -9.98
N LEU A 33 5.20 -13.76 -9.95
CA LEU A 33 6.36 -13.10 -10.56
C LEU A 33 7.66 -13.20 -9.73
N GLY A 34 7.64 -13.89 -8.58
CA GLY A 34 8.82 -14.14 -7.75
C GLY A 34 9.12 -13.07 -6.70
N TYR A 35 8.16 -12.19 -6.38
CA TYR A 35 8.27 -11.22 -5.29
C TYR A 35 7.73 -11.78 -3.97
N ASP A 36 8.25 -11.27 -2.85
CA ASP A 36 7.73 -11.57 -1.50
C ASP A 36 6.61 -10.57 -1.16
N ALA A 37 5.44 -10.80 -1.73
CA ALA A 37 4.26 -9.94 -1.56
C ALA A 37 3.39 -10.40 -0.39
N PHE A 38 3.00 -9.47 0.49
CA PHE A 38 2.21 -9.77 1.68
C PHE A 38 1.23 -8.65 2.06
N LEU A 39 0.17 -9.06 2.75
CA LEU A 39 -0.90 -8.22 3.28
C LEU A 39 -0.77 -8.07 4.80
N SER A 40 -1.46 -7.06 5.35
CA SER A 40 -1.51 -6.86 6.81
C SER A 40 -2.23 -7.98 7.56
N VAL A 41 -3.02 -8.81 6.89
CA VAL A 41 -3.69 -9.97 7.48
C VAL A 41 -2.82 -11.23 7.51
N ASP A 42 -1.69 -11.24 6.79
CA ASP A 42 -0.79 -12.38 6.76
C ASP A 42 -0.15 -12.56 8.14
N ARG A 43 -0.10 -13.81 8.61
CA ARG A 43 0.27 -14.16 9.99
C ARG A 43 1.78 -14.16 10.24
N ASP A 44 2.60 -14.27 9.19
CA ASP A 44 4.03 -14.64 9.28
C ASP A 44 4.97 -13.70 8.52
N THR A 45 4.81 -12.39 8.67
CA THR A 45 5.85 -11.44 8.25
C THR A 45 7.02 -11.47 9.23
N ALA A 46 7.92 -12.44 9.01
CA ALA A 46 9.30 -12.52 9.48
C ALA A 46 9.62 -12.02 10.91
N GLY A 47 9.08 -12.71 11.92
CA GLY A 47 9.86 -13.26 13.04
C GLY A 47 10.56 -12.35 14.05
N LYS A 48 10.40 -11.01 14.03
CA LYS A 48 11.02 -10.12 15.04
C LYS A 48 10.05 -9.42 16.00
N VAL A 49 8.77 -9.31 15.64
CA VAL A 49 7.76 -8.63 16.44
C VAL A 49 6.49 -9.49 16.47
N ASP A 50 5.92 -9.71 17.65
CA ASP A 50 4.62 -10.37 17.79
C ASP A 50 3.51 -9.43 17.31
N LEU A 51 3.22 -9.48 16.02
CA LEU A 51 2.22 -8.63 15.36
C LEU A 51 0.80 -8.83 15.92
N ARG A 52 0.54 -9.90 16.67
CA ARG A 52 -0.79 -10.19 17.26
C ARG A 52 -1.09 -9.29 18.46
N LYS A 53 -0.07 -8.71 19.09
CA LYS A 53 -0.21 -7.80 20.23
C LYS A 53 -0.29 -6.32 19.82
N LEU A 54 -0.09 -6.03 18.54
CA LEU A 54 -0.11 -4.67 18.01
C LEU A 54 -1.53 -4.27 17.61
N THR A 55 -1.85 -3.00 17.82
CA THR A 55 -3.00 -2.39 17.17
C THR A 55 -2.84 -2.44 15.64
N PRO A 56 -3.92 -2.42 14.84
CA PRO A 56 -3.83 -2.43 13.37
C PRO A 56 -2.85 -1.37 12.83
N ARG A 57 -2.92 -0.17 13.40
CA ARG A 57 -2.04 0.96 13.09
C ARG A 57 -0.56 0.68 13.40
N GLN A 58 -0.25 0.16 14.59
CA GLN A 58 1.11 -0.23 14.95
C GLN A 58 1.62 -1.35 14.05
N LYS A 59 0.74 -2.29 13.67
CA LYS A 59 1.06 -3.35 12.72
C LYS A 59 1.42 -2.76 11.35
N THR A 60 0.62 -1.81 10.83
CA THR A 60 0.93 -1.11 9.57
C THR A 60 2.29 -0.43 9.62
N LEU A 61 2.64 0.28 10.71
CA LEU A 61 3.95 0.92 10.87
C LEU A 61 5.12 -0.08 10.78
N GLU A 62 5.00 -1.21 11.48
CA GLU A 62 6.03 -2.25 11.48
C GLU A 62 6.20 -2.92 10.10
N LEU A 63 5.07 -3.24 9.45
CA LEU A 63 5.07 -3.84 8.11
C LEU A 63 5.64 -2.89 7.06
N VAL A 64 5.26 -1.61 7.13
CA VAL A 64 5.82 -0.59 6.25
C VAL A 64 7.32 -0.51 6.44
N ARG A 65 7.82 -0.48 7.68
CA ARG A 65 9.27 -0.44 7.94
C ARG A 65 9.98 -1.67 7.38
N PHE A 66 9.40 -2.85 7.55
CA PHE A 66 9.96 -4.12 7.13
C PHE A 66 10.06 -4.27 5.60
N ALA A 67 9.06 -3.77 4.86
CA ALA A 67 8.99 -3.91 3.41
C ALA A 67 10.05 -3.10 2.67
N ASP A 68 10.49 -3.63 1.52
CA ASP A 68 11.36 -2.91 0.59
C ASP A 68 10.55 -1.93 -0.27
N LEU A 69 9.30 -2.26 -0.59
CA LEU A 69 8.35 -1.46 -1.36
C LEU A 69 6.95 -1.55 -0.70
N ASN A 70 6.19 -0.46 -0.73
CA ASN A 70 4.83 -0.40 -0.20
C ASN A 70 3.87 0.07 -1.29
N LEU A 71 2.84 -0.73 -1.54
CA LEU A 71 1.75 -0.42 -2.45
C LEU A 71 0.51 -0.06 -1.63
N PHE A 72 0.07 1.18 -1.75
CA PHE A 72 -1.12 1.70 -1.08
C PHE A 72 -2.24 1.84 -2.09
N ILE A 73 -3.23 0.97 -2.00
CA ILE A 73 -4.32 0.86 -2.99
C ILE A 73 -5.56 1.55 -2.45
N PHE A 74 -6.05 2.52 -3.20
CA PHE A 74 -7.25 3.29 -2.88
C PHE A 74 -8.34 3.02 -3.92
N THR A 75 -9.54 2.68 -3.44
CA THR A 75 -10.72 2.40 -4.26
C THR A 75 -11.88 3.30 -3.87
N LYS A 76 -12.82 3.54 -4.78
CA LYS A 76 -14.05 4.33 -4.57
C LYS A 76 -14.87 3.79 -3.40
N THR A 77 -14.87 2.49 -3.22
CA THR A 77 -15.60 1.79 -2.14
C THR A 77 -14.85 1.74 -0.82
N GLY A 78 -13.59 2.17 -0.83
CA GLY A 78 -12.62 1.89 0.20
C GLY A 78 -11.97 3.11 0.85
N ILE A 79 -12.35 4.34 0.48
CA ILE A 79 -11.96 5.51 1.26
C ILE A 79 -12.67 5.45 2.61
N ARG A 80 -12.00 4.85 3.59
CA ARG A 80 -12.31 4.99 5.01
C ARG A 80 -11.20 5.77 5.66
N ASN A 81 -11.58 6.69 6.55
CA ASN A 81 -10.70 7.53 7.38
C ASN A 81 -9.52 6.75 8.00
N GLY A 82 -9.68 5.44 8.23
CA GLY A 82 -8.62 4.57 8.77
C GLY A 82 -7.38 4.44 7.86
N LEU A 83 -7.53 4.19 6.56
CA LEU A 83 -6.38 3.99 5.66
C LEU A 83 -5.58 5.28 5.50
N VAL A 84 -6.27 6.41 5.28
CA VAL A 84 -5.63 7.73 5.15
C VAL A 84 -4.92 8.10 6.46
N ALA A 85 -5.54 7.88 7.62
CA ALA A 85 -4.91 8.13 8.92
C ALA A 85 -3.67 7.26 9.15
N GLU A 86 -3.70 5.97 8.77
CA GLU A 86 -2.53 5.10 8.87
C GLU A 86 -1.37 5.58 7.98
N LEU A 87 -1.65 6.00 6.75
CA LEU A 87 -0.61 6.55 5.85
C LEU A 87 -0.03 7.88 6.35
N THR A 88 -0.89 8.76 6.85
CA THR A 88 -0.50 10.04 7.46
C THR A 88 0.50 9.81 8.59
N GLU A 89 0.21 8.85 9.47
CA GLU A 89 1.08 8.52 10.59
C GLU A 89 2.39 7.88 10.12
N VAL A 90 2.35 6.98 9.13
CA VAL A 90 3.54 6.39 8.51
C VAL A 90 4.47 7.48 7.97
N GLN A 91 3.95 8.43 7.20
CA GLN A 91 4.75 9.51 6.61
C GLN A 91 5.30 10.46 7.68
N THR A 92 4.49 10.80 8.67
CA THR A 92 4.89 11.69 9.77
C THR A 92 5.99 11.05 10.62
N ARG A 93 5.89 9.74 10.89
CA ARG A 93 6.84 9.02 11.75
C ARG A 93 8.09 8.56 11.02
N TYR A 94 8.00 8.27 9.72
CA TYR A 94 9.10 7.77 8.90
C TYR A 94 9.24 8.53 7.57
N PRO A 95 9.51 9.85 7.58
CA PRO A 95 9.60 10.64 6.36
C PRO A 95 10.71 10.15 5.41
N GLY A 96 11.80 9.60 5.94
CA GLY A 96 12.89 9.00 5.17
C GLY A 96 12.52 7.70 4.43
N LEU A 97 11.32 7.16 4.66
CA LEU A 97 10.78 5.98 3.97
C LEU A 97 9.80 6.37 2.84
N ALA A 98 9.53 7.66 2.63
CA ALA A 98 8.53 8.07 1.63
C ALA A 98 8.82 7.53 0.22
N TRP A 99 10.10 7.38 -0.15
CA TRP A 99 10.53 6.92 -1.49
C TRP A 99 10.15 5.47 -1.79
N LYS A 100 9.84 4.67 -0.77
CA LYS A 100 9.37 3.29 -0.94
C LYS A 100 7.84 3.16 -0.92
N HIS A 101 7.11 4.27 -1.00
CA HIS A 101 5.65 4.29 -0.99
C HIS A 101 5.13 4.66 -2.37
N VAL A 102 4.22 3.84 -2.90
CA VAL A 102 3.51 4.13 -4.15
C VAL A 102 2.02 4.03 -3.90
N VAL A 103 1.30 5.07 -4.30
CA VAL A 103 -0.16 5.11 -4.24
C VAL A 103 -0.74 4.66 -5.57
N LEU A 104 -1.57 3.61 -5.55
CA LEU A 104 -2.37 3.17 -6.68
C LEU A 104 -3.80 3.64 -6.44
N LEU A 105 -4.31 4.49 -7.33
CA LEU A 105 -5.54 5.23 -7.16
C LEU A 105 -6.58 4.81 -8.21
N GLU A 106 -7.76 4.35 -7.79
CA GLU A 106 -8.84 4.03 -8.73
C GLU A 106 -9.26 5.32 -9.48
N LYS A 107 -9.51 5.23 -10.78
CA LYS A 107 -9.86 6.36 -11.65
C LYS A 107 -11.06 7.11 -11.12
N ASP A 108 -11.11 8.43 -11.32
CA ASP A 108 -12.12 9.35 -10.76
C ASP A 108 -12.09 9.50 -9.24
N LEU A 109 -11.20 8.80 -8.53
CA LEU A 109 -10.85 9.13 -7.16
C LEU A 109 -9.81 10.25 -7.21
N GLY A 110 -10.25 11.48 -6.95
CA GLY A 110 -9.36 12.64 -6.97
C GLY A 110 -8.33 12.54 -5.85
N LEU A 111 -7.08 12.97 -6.10
CA LEU A 111 -6.06 13.00 -5.05
C LEU A 111 -6.50 13.88 -3.85
N SER A 112 -7.32 14.91 -4.10
CA SER A 112 -7.95 15.71 -3.05
C SER A 112 -8.78 14.88 -2.08
N SER A 113 -9.43 13.78 -2.50
CA SER A 113 -10.23 12.96 -1.59
C SER A 113 -9.39 12.17 -0.58
N ILE A 114 -8.07 12.16 -0.73
CA ILE A 114 -7.13 11.56 0.24
C ILE A 114 -6.17 12.61 0.86
N LEU A 115 -6.25 13.87 0.42
CA LEU A 115 -5.42 15.00 0.88
C LEU A 115 -6.22 16.14 1.57
N ASP A 116 -7.56 16.07 1.65
CA ASP A 116 -8.40 17.18 2.14
C ASP A 116 -8.40 17.34 3.68
N GLU A 117 -7.81 18.44 4.17
CA GLU A 117 -7.65 18.77 5.59
C GLU A 117 -8.99 19.07 6.28
N SER A 118 -10.01 19.47 5.52
CA SER A 118 -11.35 19.73 6.03
C SER A 118 -12.11 18.45 6.41
N GLN A 119 -11.66 17.29 5.91
CA GLN A 119 -12.23 15.97 6.20
C GLN A 119 -11.53 15.25 7.38
N GLY A 120 -10.55 15.91 8.01
CA GLY A 120 -10.01 15.55 9.33
C GLY A 120 -8.86 14.54 9.37
N TRP A 121 -8.42 13.98 8.24
CA TRP A 121 -7.28 13.06 8.18
C TRP A 121 -6.62 13.15 6.79
N VAL A 122 -5.39 13.66 6.74
CA VAL A 122 -4.70 13.99 5.49
C VAL A 122 -3.31 13.44 5.47
N MET A 123 -2.90 12.82 4.36
CA MET A 123 -1.48 12.57 4.14
C MET A 123 -0.74 13.91 4.17
N SER A 124 0.03 14.14 5.24
CA SER A 124 0.71 15.40 5.52
C SER A 124 1.77 15.80 4.47
N VAL A 125 2.16 14.84 3.62
CA VAL A 125 3.02 15.05 2.45
C VAL A 125 2.40 14.29 1.27
N GLY A 126 2.23 14.98 0.13
CA GLY A 126 1.73 14.34 -1.09
C GLY A 126 2.52 13.06 -1.42
N PRO A 127 1.88 12.04 -2.03
CA PRO A 127 2.57 10.80 -2.33
C PRO A 127 3.71 11.08 -3.30
N LEU A 128 4.92 10.60 -3.01
CA LEU A 128 6.07 10.81 -3.90
C LEU A 128 5.86 10.15 -5.27
N LYS A 129 5.02 9.10 -5.33
CA LYS A 129 4.62 8.43 -6.56
C LYS A 129 3.16 7.99 -6.50
N GLN A 130 2.44 8.29 -7.57
CA GLN A 130 1.05 7.93 -7.77
C GLN A 130 0.88 7.32 -9.16
N MET A 131 0.06 6.29 -9.25
CA MET A 131 -0.46 5.76 -10.51
C MET A 131 -1.98 5.64 -10.40
N VAL A 132 -2.66 5.81 -11.54
CA VAL A 132 -4.12 5.69 -11.64
C VAL A 132 -4.46 4.40 -12.38
N PHE A 133 -5.47 3.67 -11.91
CA PHE A 133 -5.98 2.47 -12.56
C PHE A 133 -7.50 2.55 -12.71
N ASP A 134 -8.07 2.08 -13.81
CA ASP A 134 -9.52 2.09 -14.07
C ASP A 134 -10.20 0.77 -13.67
N ASN A 135 -9.48 -0.34 -13.78
CA ASN A 135 -10.02 -1.68 -13.59
C ASN A 135 -9.01 -2.63 -12.94
N ASP A 136 -9.45 -3.85 -12.64
CA ASP A 136 -8.65 -4.83 -11.91
C ASP A 136 -7.41 -5.29 -12.71
N TRP A 137 -7.49 -5.32 -14.04
CA TRP A 137 -6.36 -5.65 -14.90
C TRP A 137 -5.28 -4.56 -14.85
N GLU A 138 -5.68 -3.30 -15.02
CA GLU A 138 -4.77 -2.16 -14.88
C GLU A 138 -4.16 -2.06 -13.49
N LEU A 139 -4.88 -2.47 -12.44
CA LEU A 139 -4.33 -2.53 -11.09
C LEU A 139 -3.17 -3.55 -11.00
N LEU A 140 -3.31 -4.72 -11.62
CA LEU A 140 -2.26 -5.74 -11.66
C LEU A 140 -1.05 -5.26 -12.47
N GLU A 141 -1.29 -4.69 -13.66
CA GLU A 141 -0.23 -4.13 -14.51
C GLU A 141 0.53 -3.00 -13.81
N ALA A 142 -0.18 -2.08 -13.15
CA ALA A 142 0.45 -1.00 -12.40
C ALA A 142 1.29 -1.53 -11.24
N ALA A 143 0.79 -2.51 -10.49
CA ALA A 143 1.53 -3.13 -9.39
C ALA A 143 2.81 -3.83 -9.89
N GLU A 144 2.72 -4.57 -11.00
CA GLU A 144 3.85 -5.23 -11.66
C GLU A 144 4.88 -4.20 -12.15
N GLN A 145 4.43 -3.17 -12.87
CA GLN A 145 5.33 -2.13 -13.40
C GLN A 145 6.09 -1.42 -12.28
N VAL A 146 5.42 -1.12 -11.16
CA VAL A 146 6.07 -0.54 -9.99
C VAL A 146 7.10 -1.50 -9.39
N ALA A 147 6.75 -2.77 -9.20
CA ALA A 147 7.67 -3.78 -8.65
C ALA A 147 8.90 -3.99 -9.55
N TYR A 148 8.70 -4.04 -10.87
CA TYR A 148 9.76 -4.17 -11.86
C TYR A 148 10.70 -2.96 -11.83
N ASN A 149 10.16 -1.74 -11.93
CA ASN A 149 10.95 -0.51 -11.89
C ASN A 149 11.77 -0.39 -10.60
N TYR A 150 11.18 -0.77 -9.47
CA TYR A 150 11.85 -0.74 -8.18
C TYR A 150 12.97 -1.79 -8.08
N THR A 151 12.73 -2.99 -8.62
CA THR A 151 13.74 -4.04 -8.70
C THR A 151 14.92 -3.62 -9.57
N LEU A 152 14.63 -3.02 -10.73
CA LEU A 152 15.64 -2.49 -11.64
C LEU A 152 16.48 -1.41 -10.95
N ALA A 153 15.84 -0.42 -10.34
CA ALA A 153 16.52 0.66 -9.62
C ALA A 153 17.42 0.15 -8.49
N LYS A 154 16.94 -0.83 -7.72
CA LYS A 154 17.72 -1.48 -6.66
C LYS A 154 18.94 -2.22 -7.23
N ALA A 155 18.80 -2.87 -8.39
CA ALA A 155 19.90 -3.55 -9.05
C ALA A 155 20.94 -2.58 -9.64
N THR A 156 20.51 -1.42 -10.12
CA THR A 156 21.39 -0.39 -10.72
C THR A 156 21.94 0.63 -9.72
N GLY A 157 21.57 0.52 -8.43
CA GLY A 157 22.00 1.46 -7.40
C GLY A 157 21.40 2.87 -7.55
N THR A 158 20.38 3.03 -8.39
CA THR A 158 19.67 4.28 -8.57
C THR A 158 18.48 4.35 -7.61
N LYS A 159 18.12 5.54 -7.15
CA LYS A 159 16.83 5.70 -6.46
C LYS A 159 15.71 5.45 -7.49
N PRO A 160 14.73 4.58 -7.17
CA PRO A 160 13.64 4.28 -8.08
C PRO A 160 12.85 5.51 -8.45
#